data_AF-F7SA10-F1
#
_entry.id   AF-F7SA10-F1
#
_cell.length_a   1.000
_cell.length_b   1.000
_cell.length_c   1.000
_cell.angle_alpha   90.00
_cell.angle_beta   90.00
_cell.angle_gamma   90.00
#
_symmetry.space_group_name_H-M   'P 1'
#
loop_
_entity.id
_entity.type
_entity.pdbx_description
1 polymer ?
#
loop_
_entity_poly.entity_id
_entity_poly.type
_entity_poly.pdbx_seq_one_letter_code
_entity_poly.pdbx_strand_id
1 'polypeptide(L)' 'MTLTLRNLSVLAYANGFTLWHYRAGNEALSVLEDDGFFGPAADLIAPGDIVMASGSQGARMGAIARRGDHLVLAPI' A
#
# COMPACT_ATOMS: atom_id res chain seq x y z
N MET A 1 -10.38 -8.13 1.67
CA MET A 1 -10.42 -7.55 0.29
C MET A 1 -8.97 -7.44 -0.17
N THR A 2 -8.69 -7.40 -1.48
CA THR A 2 -7.31 -7.39 -2.01
C THR A 2 -7.07 -6.17 -2.87
N LEU A 3 -5.82 -5.74 -2.95
CA LEU A 3 -5.41 -4.60 -3.77
C LEU A 3 -5.81 -4.76 -5.25
N THR A 4 -6.39 -3.71 -5.83
CA THR A 4 -6.60 -3.63 -7.28
C THR A 4 -5.42 -2.92 -7.93
N LEU A 5 -4.59 -3.66 -8.67
CA LEU A 5 -3.34 -3.15 -9.28
C LEU A 5 -3.50 -1.87 -10.10
N ARG A 6 -4.58 -1.73 -10.89
CA ARG A 6 -4.82 -0.53 -11.72
C ARG A 6 -5.03 0.75 -10.91
N ASN A 7 -5.30 0.62 -9.62
CA ASN A 7 -5.50 1.75 -8.71
C ASN A 7 -4.21 2.10 -7.95
N LEU A 8 -3.10 1.40 -8.20
CA LEU A 8 -1.80 1.65 -7.63
C LEU A 8 -0.91 2.34 -8.67
N SER A 9 -0.28 3.45 -8.31
CA SER A 9 0.59 4.21 -9.20
C SER A 9 1.86 4.66 -8.49
N VAL A 10 2.99 4.59 -9.19
CA VAL A 10 4.26 5.16 -8.74
C VAL A 10 4.17 6.68 -8.85
N LEU A 11 4.55 7.38 -7.79
CA LEU A 11 4.71 8.83 -7.80
C LEU A 11 6.17 9.25 -7.91
N ALA A 12 7.06 8.58 -7.18
CA ALA A 12 8.48 8.87 -7.18
C ALA A 12 9.29 7.63 -6.81
N TYR A 13 10.53 7.59 -7.30
CA TYR A 13 11.53 6.62 -6.91
C TYR A 13 12.84 7.36 -6.62
N ALA A 14 13.37 7.17 -5.41
CA ALA A 14 14.60 7.79 -4.96
C ALA A 14 15.22 6.99 -3.81
N ASN A 15 16.54 7.03 -3.66
CA ASN A 15 17.26 6.42 -2.53
C ASN A 15 16.90 4.95 -2.25
N GLY A 16 16.52 4.17 -3.27
CA GLY A 16 16.17 2.77 -3.12
C GLY A 16 14.78 2.50 -2.52
N PHE A 17 13.90 3.50 -2.42
CA PHE A 17 12.49 3.31 -2.09
C PHE A 17 11.58 3.90 -3.18
N THR A 18 10.36 3.40 -3.24
CA THR A 18 9.30 3.90 -4.12
C THR A 18 8.18 4.53 -3.28
N LEU A 19 7.76 5.73 -3.68
CA LEU A 19 6.55 6.38 -3.17
C LEU A 19 5.38 6.04 -4.09
N TRP A 20 4.34 5.46 -3.50
CA TRP A 20 3.15 5.00 -4.20
C TRP A 20 1.91 5.79 -3.81
N HIS A 21 0.96 5.87 -4.75
CA HIS A 21 -0.42 6.26 -4.46
C HIS A 21 -1.38 5.11 -4.78
N TYR A 22 -2.28 4.78 -3.84
CA TYR A 22 -3.37 3.84 -4.03
C TYR A 22 -4.73 4.52 -3.91
N ARG A 23 -5.64 4.27 -4.86
CA ARG A 23 -7.02 4.78 -4.83
C ARG A 23 -8.01 3.70 -4.39
N ALA A 24 -8.46 3.76 -3.14
CA ALA A 24 -9.31 2.74 -2.48
C ALA A 24 -10.82 2.86 -2.78
N GLY A 25 -11.27 3.95 -3.40
CA GLY A 25 -12.69 4.15 -3.70
C GLY A 25 -13.56 4.27 -2.44
N ASN A 26 -14.53 3.38 -2.26
CA ASN A 26 -15.46 3.38 -1.11
C ASN A 26 -15.02 2.47 0.04
N GLU A 27 -13.90 1.76 -0.10
CA GLU A 27 -13.40 0.84 0.90
C GLU A 27 -12.87 1.59 2.13
N ALA A 28 -12.98 0.95 3.31
CA ALA A 28 -12.37 1.46 4.53
C ALA A 28 -10.84 1.33 4.42
N LEU A 29 -10.10 2.39 4.75
CA LEU A 29 -8.63 2.38 4.63
C LEU A 29 -7.94 1.46 5.65
N SER A 30 -8.66 0.94 6.64
CA SER A 30 -8.15 -0.06 7.59
C SER A 30 -7.78 -1.39 6.93
N VAL A 31 -8.42 -1.75 5.81
CA VAL A 31 -8.13 -3.01 5.08
C VAL A 31 -6.71 -3.07 4.54
N LEU A 32 -6.01 -1.93 4.45
CA LEU A 32 -4.61 -1.85 4.03
C LEU A 32 -3.65 -2.50 5.04
N GLU A 33 -4.10 -2.68 6.28
CA GLU A 33 -3.32 -3.34 7.35
C GLU A 33 -3.52 -4.86 7.39
N ASP A 34 -4.50 -5.37 6.63
CA ASP A 34 -4.85 -6.79 6.59
C ASP A 34 -3.74 -7.60 5.91
N ASP A 35 -3.45 -8.75 6.50
CA ASP A 35 -2.49 -9.69 5.93
C ASP A 35 -2.97 -10.15 4.53
N GLY A 36 -2.07 -10.08 3.55
CA GLY A 36 -2.35 -10.48 2.17
C GLY A 36 -3.06 -9.41 1.32
N PHE A 37 -3.44 -8.25 1.87
CA PHE A 37 -4.03 -7.15 1.08
C PHE A 37 -3.16 -6.79 -0.13
N PHE A 38 -1.84 -6.67 0.09
CA PHE A 38 -0.85 -6.33 -0.93
C PHE A 38 -0.36 -7.52 -1.76
N GLY A 39 -0.88 -8.73 -1.55
CA GLY A 39 -0.47 -9.93 -2.28
C GLY A 39 -0.42 -9.76 -3.81
N PRO A 40 -1.43 -9.14 -4.45
CA PRO A 40 -1.40 -8.88 -5.89
C PRO A 40 -0.27 -7.98 -6.38
N ALA A 41 0.33 -7.17 -5.51
CA ALA A 41 1.44 -6.28 -5.82
C ALA A 41 2.77 -6.73 -5.19
N ALA A 42 2.86 -7.96 -4.68
CA ALA A 42 4.04 -8.45 -3.97
C ALA A 42 5.33 -8.44 -4.80
N ASP A 43 5.22 -8.53 -6.13
CA ASP A 43 6.35 -8.44 -7.06
C ASP A 43 6.70 -7.00 -7.48
N LEU A 44 5.88 -6.01 -7.09
CA LEU A 44 6.03 -4.60 -7.48
C LEU A 44 6.47 -3.71 -6.32
N ILE A 45 5.98 -3.99 -5.11
CA ILE A 45 6.27 -3.21 -3.91
C ILE A 45 7.27 -3.94 -3.02
N ALA A 46 8.13 -3.19 -2.35
CA ALA A 46 9.12 -3.75 -1.45
C ALA A 46 8.97 -3.20 -0.02
N PRO A 47 9.39 -3.95 1.02
CA PRO A 47 9.54 -3.39 2.35
C PRO A 47 10.39 -2.12 2.34
N GLY A 48 9.93 -1.07 3.01
CA GLY A 48 10.54 0.27 2.98
C GLY A 48 9.92 1.25 2.00
N ASP A 49 9.11 0.79 1.04
CA ASP A 49 8.29 1.66 0.21
C ASP A 49 7.24 2.41 1.05
N ILE A 50 6.87 3.61 0.62
CA ILE A 50 5.83 4.41 1.28
C ILE A 50 4.58 4.39 0.40
N VAL A 51 3.42 4.11 0.99
CA VAL A 51 2.13 4.15 0.29
C VAL A 51 1.25 5.23 0.89
N MET A 52 0.78 6.14 0.04
CA MET A 52 -0.34 7.02 0.33
C MET A 52 -1.61 6.42 -0.28
N ALA A 53 -2.59 6.10 0.54
CA ALA A 53 -3.89 5.64 0.08
C ALA A 53 -4.94 6.73 0.27
N SER A 54 -5.83 6.93 -0.70
CA SER A 54 -6.99 7.82 -0.53
C SER A 54 -8.27 7.22 -1.10
N GLY A 55 -9.39 7.62 -0.50
CA GLY A 55 -10.73 7.18 -0.85
C GLY A 55 -11.79 8.12 -0.29
N SER A 56 -13.06 7.71 -0.36
CA SER A 56 -14.20 8.48 0.15
C SER A 56 -14.12 8.77 1.66
N GLN A 57 -13.43 7.92 2.42
CA GLN A 57 -13.26 8.05 3.88
C GLN A 57 -12.03 8.89 4.27
N GLY A 58 -11.31 9.47 3.31
CA GLY A 58 -10.13 10.31 3.55
C GLY A 58 -8.85 9.72 2.97
N ALA A 59 -7.74 9.88 3.68
CA ALA A 59 -6.43 9.39 3.26
C ALA A 59 -5.64 8.80 4.43
N ARG A 60 -4.71 7.90 4.10
CA ARG A 60 -3.79 7.25 5.03
C ARG A 60 -2.43 7.13 4.37
N MET A 61 -1.37 7.23 5.17
CA MET A 61 0.00 6.96 4.74
C MET A 61 0.61 5.91 5.65
N GLY A 62 1.49 5.09 5.10
CA GLY A 62 2.28 4.14 5.86
C GLY A 62 3.45 3.60 5.05
N ALA A 63 4.28 2.80 5.71
CA ALA A 63 5.39 2.08 5.08
C ALA A 63 5.01 0.62 4.82
N ILE A 64 5.43 0.07 3.69
CA ILE A 64 5.34 -1.37 3.46
C ILE A 64 6.32 -2.07 4.40
N ALA A 65 5.81 -3.03 5.17
CA ALA A 65 6.60 -3.85 6.08
C ALA A 65 6.25 -5.34 5.89
N ARG A 66 7.15 -6.22 6.35
CA ARG A 66 6.86 -7.65 6.46
C ARG A 66 6.24 -7.99 7.80
N ARG A 67 5.11 -8.70 7.78
CA ARG A 67 4.52 -9.37 8.94
C ARG A 67 4.42 -10.87 8.59
N GLY A 68 5.37 -11.65 9.09
CA GLY A 68 5.54 -13.04 8.63
C GLY A 68 5.84 -13.07 7.12
N ASP A 69 5.05 -13.84 6.38
CA ASP A 69 5.16 -13.99 4.92
C ASP A 69 4.36 -12.95 4.12
N HIS A 70 3.67 -12.03 4.81
CA HIS A 70 2.80 -11.03 4.17
C HIS A 70 3.41 -9.63 4.17
N LEU A 71 3.12 -8.88 3.11
CA LEU A 71 3.34 -7.43 3.05
C LEU A 71 2.12 -6.71 3.61
N VAL A 72 2.35 -5.74 4.48
CA VAL A 72 1.31 -4.95 5.18
C VAL A 72 1.67 -3.48 5.20
N LEU A 73 0.68 -2.60 5.36
CA LEU A 73 0.90 -1.17 5.58
C LEU A 73 1.11 -0.93 7.09
N ALA A 74 2.34 -0.61 7.49
CA ALA A 74 2.67 -0.19 8.84
C ALA A 74 2.54 1.34 9.00
N PRO A 75 2.14 1.83 10.19
CA PRO A 75 2.09 3.27 10.46
C PRO A 75 3.50 3.89 10.42
N ILE A 76 3.57 5.18 10.10
CA ILE A 76 4.78 6.02 10.16
C ILE A 76 4.63 7.11 11.23
#